data_AF-A0A954NTB9-F1
#
_entry.id   AF-A0A954NTB9-F1
#
_cell.length_a   1.000
_cell.length_b   1.000
_cell.length_c   1.000
_cell.angle_alpha   90.00
_cell.angle_beta   90.00
_cell.angle_gamma   90.00
#
_symmetry.space_group_name_H-M   'P 1'
#
loop_
_entity.id
_entity.type
_entity.pdbx_description
1 polymer ?
#
loop_
_entity_poly.entity_id
_entity_poly.type
_entity_poly.pdbx_seq_one_letter_code
_entity_poly.pdbx_strand_id
1 'polypeptide(L)'
;LEDARFVVEKMGLNYNNLQATGIPEKYGVTGFPTLVILDQQGTIRDIHVGYADDLFDQISATVERLLSETSIESTGTEEKKSF
;
A
#
# COMPACT_ATOMS: atom_id res chain seq x y z
N LEU A 1 -12.45 -6.51 -24.72
CA LEU A 1 -11.54 -5.76 -23.81
C LEU A 1 -10.14 -5.94 -24.36
N GLU A 2 -9.46 -4.84 -24.65
CA GLU A 2 -8.03 -4.88 -24.99
C GLU A 2 -7.23 -5.37 -23.79
N ASP A 3 -6.12 -6.03 -24.08
CA ASP A 3 -5.26 -6.66 -23.09
C ASP A 3 -4.38 -5.63 -22.38
N ALA A 4 -4.62 -5.39 -21.09
CA ALA A 4 -3.89 -4.39 -20.30
C ALA A 4 -2.38 -4.66 -20.16
N ARG A 5 -1.87 -5.83 -20.61
CA ARG A 5 -0.43 -6.12 -20.63
C ARG A 5 0.38 -5.08 -21.41
N PHE A 6 -0.20 -4.42 -22.42
CA PHE A 6 0.51 -3.36 -23.15
C PHE A 6 0.91 -2.19 -22.23
N VAL A 7 0.11 -1.89 -21.19
CA VAL A 7 0.40 -0.81 -20.23
C VAL A 7 1.60 -1.19 -19.38
N VAL A 8 1.65 -2.45 -18.93
CA VAL A 8 2.77 -3.01 -18.16
C VAL A 8 4.07 -2.86 -18.95
N GLU A 9 4.06 -3.28 -20.21
CA GLU A 9 5.22 -3.18 -21.11
C GLU A 9 5.62 -1.73 -21.36
N LYS A 10 4.65 -0.85 -21.67
CA LYS A 10 4.92 0.54 -22.03
C LYS A 10 5.45 1.37 -20.85
N MET A 11 4.95 1.10 -19.65
CA MET A 11 5.31 1.83 -18.43
C MET A 11 6.47 1.18 -17.66
N GLY A 12 6.90 -0.03 -18.06
CA GLY A 12 7.97 -0.76 -17.37
C GLY A 12 7.59 -1.17 -15.95
N LEU A 13 6.33 -1.53 -15.70
CA LEU A 13 5.87 -1.88 -14.36
C LEU A 13 6.51 -3.20 -13.92
N ASN A 14 7.20 -3.17 -12.79
CA ASN A 14 7.94 -4.30 -12.22
C ASN A 14 7.23 -4.96 -11.03
N TYR A 15 5.97 -4.62 -10.81
CA TYR A 15 5.10 -5.20 -9.78
C TYR A 15 3.98 -6.02 -10.40
N ASN A 16 3.34 -6.86 -9.58
CA ASN A 16 2.24 -7.72 -10.03
C ASN A 16 1.05 -6.86 -10.49
N ASN A 17 0.63 -7.07 -11.74
CA ASN A 17 -0.57 -6.47 -12.31
C ASN A 17 -1.60 -7.58 -12.51
N LEU A 18 -2.74 -7.47 -11.81
CA LEU A 18 -3.76 -8.50 -11.78
C LEU A 18 -5.03 -8.00 -12.45
N GLN A 19 -5.63 -8.83 -13.30
CA GLN A 19 -7.00 -8.61 -13.73
C GLN A 19 -7.92 -9.00 -12.58
N ALA A 20 -8.68 -8.03 -12.06
CA ALA A 20 -9.56 -8.23 -10.93
C ALA A 20 -11.02 -7.96 -11.33
N THR A 21 -11.92 -8.84 -10.88
CA THR A 21 -13.38 -8.68 -11.01
C THR A 21 -13.99 -8.74 -9.62
N GLY A 22 -14.82 -7.76 -9.23
CA GLY A 22 -15.50 -7.77 -7.92
C GLY A 22 -14.60 -7.38 -6.73
N ILE A 23 -13.34 -6.99 -6.97
CA ILE A 23 -12.41 -6.51 -5.94
C ILE A 23 -12.55 -5.00 -5.68
N PRO A 24 -12.61 -4.12 -6.72
CA PRO A 24 -12.76 -2.68 -6.50
C PRO A 24 -13.95 -2.33 -5.60
N GLU A 25 -15.08 -3.05 -5.76
CA GLU A 25 -16.29 -2.86 -4.97
C GLU A 25 -16.09 -3.22 -3.49
N LYS A 26 -15.30 -4.26 -3.20
CA LYS A 26 -14.99 -4.66 -1.81
C LYS A 26 -14.09 -3.65 -1.10
N TYR A 27 -13.24 -2.97 -1.85
CA TYR A 27 -12.40 -1.90 -1.33
C TYR A 27 -13.07 -0.53 -1.40
N GLY A 28 -14.34 -0.45 -1.81
CA GLY A 28 -15.08 0.81 -1.90
C GLY A 28 -14.48 1.80 -2.91
N VAL A 29 -13.83 1.31 -3.97
CA VAL A 29 -13.23 2.14 -5.01
C VAL A 29 -14.33 2.92 -5.75
N THR A 30 -14.29 4.26 -5.64
CA THR A 30 -15.28 5.17 -6.25
C THR A 30 -14.74 5.94 -7.46
N GLY A 31 -13.44 5.86 -7.72
CA GLY A 31 -12.77 6.60 -8.79
C GLY A 31 -11.50 5.89 -9.27
N PHE A 32 -10.87 6.45 -10.30
CA PHE A 32 -9.61 5.94 -10.84
C PHE A 32 -8.61 7.10 -11.06
N PRO A 33 -7.32 6.93 -10.70
CA PRO A 33 -6.75 5.80 -9.96
C PRO A 33 -7.19 5.81 -8.49
N THR A 34 -7.17 4.64 -7.83
CA THR A 34 -7.28 4.54 -6.36
C THR A 34 -6.08 3.77 -5.84
N LEU A 35 -5.45 4.32 -4.81
CA LEU A 35 -4.31 3.73 -4.12
C LEU A 35 -4.69 3.46 -2.67
N VAL A 36 -4.46 2.22 -2.21
CA VAL A 36 -4.73 1.78 -0.84
C VAL A 36 -3.41 1.35 -0.21
N ILE A 37 -3.11 1.88 0.98
CA ILE A 37 -1.91 1.50 1.75
C ILE A 37 -2.34 0.65 2.93
N LEU A 38 -1.70 -0.51 3.07
CA LEU A 38 -1.92 -1.48 4.15
C LEU A 38 -0.66 -1.57 5.04
N ASP A 39 -0.83 -1.87 6.32
CA ASP A 39 0.28 -2.29 7.19
C ASP A 39 0.57 -3.80 7.08
N GLN A 40 1.53 -4.29 7.87
CA GLN A 40 1.92 -5.70 7.91
C GLN A 40 0.84 -6.63 8.48
N GLN A 41 -0.10 -6.09 9.25
CA GLN A 41 -1.25 -6.82 9.78
C GLN A 41 -2.42 -6.85 8.78
N GLY A 42 -2.27 -6.23 7.61
CA GLY A 42 -3.30 -6.15 6.58
C GLY A 42 -4.37 -5.10 6.86
N THR A 43 -4.12 -4.16 7.79
CA THR A 43 -5.04 -3.07 8.12
C THR A 43 -4.85 -1.91 7.14
N ILE A 44 -5.95 -1.32 6.65
CA ILE A 44 -5.91 -0.11 5.85
C ILE A 44 -5.41 1.06 6.69
N ARG A 45 -4.35 1.71 6.22
CA ARG A 45 -3.73 2.87 6.86
C ARG A 45 -3.94 4.15 6.08
N ASP A 46 -4.17 4.04 4.77
CA ASP A 46 -4.49 5.20 3.93
C ASP A 46 -5.23 4.81 2.63
N ILE A 47 -6.00 5.74 2.07
CA ILE A 47 -6.68 5.61 0.78
C ILE A 47 -6.61 6.96 0.02
N HIS A 48 -6.03 6.96 -1.17
CA HIS A 48 -6.04 8.09 -2.09
C HIS A 48 -6.92 7.78 -3.31
N VAL A 49 -7.79 8.72 -3.67
CA VAL A 49 -8.69 8.60 -4.83
C VAL A 49 -8.43 9.76 -5.79
N GLY A 50 -8.16 9.42 -7.04
CA GLY A 50 -7.85 10.40 -8.09
C GLY A 50 -6.42 10.92 -8.01
N TYR A 51 -6.20 12.06 -8.68
CA TYR A 51 -4.92 12.75 -8.71
C TYR A 51 -4.86 13.84 -7.63
N ALA A 52 -3.67 14.02 -7.06
CA ALA A 52 -3.33 15.16 -6.23
C ALA A 52 -1.89 15.59 -6.55
N ASP A 53 -1.62 16.90 -6.49
CA ASP A 53 -0.32 17.48 -6.82
C ASP A 53 0.79 17.01 -5.87
N ASP A 54 0.43 16.72 -4.62
CA ASP A 54 1.30 16.29 -3.52
C ASP A 54 1.20 14.78 -3.21
N LEU A 55 0.58 14.00 -4.09
CA LEU A 55 0.31 12.57 -3.85
C LEU A 55 1.57 11.78 -3.50
N PHE A 56 2.71 12.09 -4.15
CA PHE A 56 3.99 11.43 -3.88
C PHE A 56 4.48 11.66 -2.44
N ASP A 57 4.37 12.90 -1.96
CA ASP A 57 4.83 13.27 -0.62
C ASP A 57 3.93 12.63 0.44
N GLN A 58 2.62 12.60 0.20
CA GLN A 58 1.65 11.94 1.07
C GLN A 58 1.93 10.44 1.20
N ILE A 59 2.14 9.75 0.07
CA ILE A 59 2.45 8.31 0.05
C ILE A 59 3.78 8.03 0.77
N SER A 60 4.81 8.82 0.48
CA SER A 60 6.13 8.68 1.10
C SER A 60 6.06 8.80 2.62
N ALA A 61 5.35 9.83 3.11
CA ALA A 61 5.17 10.05 4.54
C ALA A 61 4.44 8.88 5.23
N THR A 62 3.38 8.34 4.60
CA THR A 62 2.66 7.19 5.15
C THR A 62 3.55 5.94 5.21
N VAL A 63 4.31 5.66 4.14
CA VAL A 63 5.20 4.48 4.10
C VAL A 63 6.33 4.59 5.13
N GLU A 64 7.00 5.74 5.21
CA GLU A 64 8.08 5.99 6.18
C GLU A 64 7.59 5.82 7.62
N ARG A 65 6.39 6.34 7.92
CA ARG A 65 5.76 6.16 9.24
C ARG A 65 5.56 4.67 9.56
N LEU A 66 4.97 3.89 8.65
CA LEU A 66 4.71 2.45 8.88
C LEU A 66 6.00 1.63 9.05
N LEU A 67 7.05 1.96 8.30
CA LEU A 67 8.36 1.33 8.46
C LEU A 67 9.01 1.67 9.81
N SER A 68 8.81 2.90 10.30
CA SER A 68 9.31 3.31 11.61
C SER A 68 8.59 2.62 12.77
N GLU A 69 7.26 2.44 12.68
CA GLU A 69 6.44 1.76 13.70
C GLU A 69 6.87 0.29 13.86
N THR A 70 7.14 -0.39 12.75
CA THR A 70 7.65 -1.77 12.75
C THR A 70 9.01 -1.89 13.46
N SER A 71 9.84 -0.85 13.35
CA SER A 71 11.17 -0.84 13.96
C SER A 71 11.11 -0.73 15.49
N ILE A 72 10.07 -0.09 16.02
CA ILE A 72 9.90 0.14 17.46
C ILE A 72 9.41 -1.11 18.18
N GLU A 73 8.52 -1.92 17.57
CA GLU A 73 8.00 -3.16 18.19
C GLU A 73 9.07 -4.25 18.38
N SER A 74 10.14 -4.25 17.57
CA SER A 74 11.21 -5.25 17.65
C SER A 74 12.20 -5.08 18.81
N THR A 75 12.08 -4.01 19.60
CA THR A 75 13.01 -3.70 20.71
C THR A 75 12.43 -3.86 22.12
N GLY A 76 11.22 -4.42 22.23
CA GLY A 76 10.52 -4.60 23.51
C GLY A 76 10.58 -6.02 24.07
N THR A 77 11.21 -6.16 25.25
CA THR A 77 11.05 -7.24 26.27
C THR A 77 12.03 -8.42 26.23
N GLU A 78 13.28 -8.20 26.68
CA GLU A 78 14.01 -9.24 27.44
C GLU A 78 13.77 -9.00 28.93
N GLU A 79 12.82 -9.73 29.53
CA GLU A 79 12.75 -9.89 30.98
C GLU A 79 13.96 -10.70 31.44
N LYS A 80 14.88 -10.05 32.18
CA LYS A 80 15.90 -10.76 32.95
C LYS A 80 15.24 -11.56 34.06
N LYS A 81 15.06 -12.87 33.85
CA LYS A 81 14.85 -13.81 34.95
C LYS A 81 16.19 -14.01 35.68
N SER A 82 16.29 -13.44 36.87
CA SER A 82 17.35 -13.81 37.82
C SER A 82 17.02 -15.18 38.40
N PHE A 83 18.00 -16.09 38.34
CA PHE A 83 18.00 -17.37 39.07
C PHE A 83 18.20 -17.15 40.57
#